data_AF-A0A8S3XES8-F1
#
_entry.id   AF-A0A8S3XES8-F1
#
_cell.length_a   1.000
_cell.length_b   1.000
_cell.length_c   1.000
_cell.angle_alpha   90.00
_cell.angle_beta   90.00
_cell.angle_gamma   90.00
#
_symmetry.space_group_name_H-M   'P 1'
#
loop_
_entity.id
_entity.type
_entity.pdbx_description
1 polymer ?
#
loop_
_entity_poly.entity_id
_entity_poly.type
_entity_poly.pdbx_seq_one_letter_code
_entity_poly.pdbx_strand_id
1 'polypeptide(L)'
;MPYMHKEWRKIAKRERRKRIRKELAKKLDPITYLTSEEYEFWIKEQEEIQLLELEKIAILNKEENDKWQKAERVTMEKWQKLQEKIENLRQMKLQEEAKLKLEREMEQKQREEEVQRLKEIEEENKRKQKVFQENLEQFLKGDSMDPPEELLISRETRPNADICPFFTKTACCRFGDQCSRNHKYPGISKILLATNFYIHFGLENSNFSEYDTDVMLEFEDSDTYKDFKDFFFDVLPEFEKFGKVVQFKKFHQTWILNFSTFKVCNNYEKHLRGNTYVEFYDLRSAVAAYQALHSRWYGGRQLSLQFCEIGSWKNAICGLQIKKRCPKGRACNFLHVFRNPNNLFSVYNGSNYRGRRTPPRSWRWSESPERESPPRRHSSSRSTKPTKRDHGPCKRKSISITSHRKKSGKRD
;
A
#
# COMPACT_ATOMS: atom_id res chain seq x y z
N MET A 1 89.10 -90.54 -44.95
CA MET A 1 88.20 -89.38 -45.17
C MET A 1 88.17 -89.00 -46.66
N PRO A 2 87.21 -89.52 -47.45
CA PRO A 2 87.12 -89.31 -48.92
C PRO A 2 86.55 -87.93 -49.34
N TYR A 3 86.28 -87.06 -48.36
CA TYR A 3 85.43 -85.87 -48.53
C TYR A 3 86.12 -84.72 -49.30
N MET A 4 87.44 -84.61 -49.20
CA MET A 4 88.24 -83.54 -49.86
C MET A 4 88.24 -83.62 -51.39
N HIS A 5 88.22 -84.81 -51.99
CA HIS A 5 88.28 -84.95 -53.45
C HIS A 5 86.94 -84.56 -54.12
N LYS A 6 85.81 -84.85 -53.47
CA LYS A 6 84.47 -84.51 -54.00
C LYS A 6 84.23 -83.00 -54.00
N GLU A 7 84.70 -82.30 -52.98
CA GLU A 7 84.64 -80.84 -52.89
C GLU A 7 85.55 -80.16 -53.91
N TRP A 8 86.78 -80.66 -54.08
CA TRP A 8 87.69 -80.17 -55.11
C TRP A 8 87.09 -80.31 -56.53
N ARG A 9 86.46 -81.45 -56.85
CA ARG A 9 85.77 -81.63 -58.15
C ARG A 9 84.60 -80.67 -58.34
N LYS A 10 83.86 -80.33 -57.28
CA LYS A 10 82.77 -79.33 -57.34
C LYS A 10 83.33 -77.94 -57.64
N ILE A 11 84.42 -77.55 -56.98
CA ILE A 11 85.11 -76.28 -57.20
C ILE A 11 85.64 -76.21 -58.63
N ALA A 12 86.35 -77.24 -59.10
CA ALA A 12 86.87 -77.32 -60.45
C ALA A 12 85.77 -77.24 -61.52
N LYS A 13 84.62 -77.93 -61.32
CA LYS A 13 83.46 -77.82 -62.22
C LYS A 13 82.84 -76.42 -62.20
N ARG A 14 82.77 -75.77 -61.04
CA ARG A 14 82.27 -74.39 -60.91
C ARG A 14 83.17 -73.41 -61.66
N GLU A 15 84.48 -73.53 -61.48
CA GLU A 15 85.46 -72.72 -62.20
C GLU A 15 85.41 -72.95 -63.70
N ARG A 16 85.29 -74.20 -64.14
CA ARG A 16 85.13 -74.53 -65.56
C ARG A 16 83.86 -73.90 -66.13
N ARG A 17 82.72 -73.99 -65.44
CA ARG A 17 81.47 -73.32 -65.87
C ARG A 17 81.59 -71.81 -65.87
N LYS A 18 82.33 -71.22 -64.91
CA LYS A 18 82.59 -69.78 -64.85
C LYS A 18 83.46 -69.35 -66.02
N ARG A 19 84.48 -70.15 -66.38
CA ARG A 19 85.35 -69.93 -67.53
C ARG A 19 84.58 -70.04 -68.84
N ILE A 20 83.78 -71.08 -69.02
CA ILE A 20 82.90 -71.26 -70.20
C ILE A 20 81.88 -70.12 -70.30
N ARG A 21 81.23 -69.72 -69.20
CA ARG A 21 80.31 -68.56 -69.18
C ARG A 21 81.03 -67.26 -69.54
N LYS A 22 82.25 -67.07 -69.06
CA LYS A 22 83.07 -65.90 -69.37
C LYS A 22 83.52 -65.89 -70.83
N GLU A 23 83.83 -67.05 -71.42
CA GLU A 23 84.12 -67.19 -72.85
C GLU A 23 82.87 -66.99 -73.73
N LEU A 24 81.71 -67.51 -73.32
CA LEU A 24 80.45 -67.30 -74.04
C LEU A 24 79.97 -65.85 -73.95
N ALA A 25 80.10 -65.19 -72.80
CA ALA A 25 79.81 -63.76 -72.64
C ALA A 25 80.70 -62.91 -73.57
N LYS A 26 82.00 -63.22 -73.63
CA LYS A 26 82.93 -62.58 -74.59
C LYS A 26 82.57 -62.82 -76.06
N LYS A 27 81.86 -63.90 -76.39
CA LYS A 27 81.37 -64.18 -77.76
C LYS A 27 79.98 -63.57 -78.04
N LEU A 28 79.26 -63.14 -77.01
CA LEU A 28 77.93 -62.52 -77.07
C LEU A 28 77.99 -60.99 -76.96
N ASP A 29 79.13 -60.41 -76.58
CA ASP A 29 79.31 -58.97 -76.61
C ASP A 29 79.07 -58.47 -78.06
N PRO A 30 78.09 -57.58 -78.30
CA PRO A 30 77.76 -57.08 -79.64
C PRO A 30 78.95 -56.42 -80.35
N ILE A 31 79.99 -56.09 -79.59
CA ILE A 31 81.22 -55.40 -79.96
C ILE A 31 82.02 -56.19 -81.02
N THR A 32 81.84 -57.51 -81.17
CA THR A 32 82.65 -58.33 -82.09
C THR A 32 82.26 -58.31 -83.58
N TYR A 33 81.21 -57.59 -83.98
CA TYR A 33 80.78 -57.50 -85.40
C TYR A 33 80.76 -56.08 -85.96
N LEU A 34 81.15 -55.08 -85.18
CA LEU A 34 81.24 -53.69 -85.63
C LEU A 34 82.69 -53.38 -86.01
N THR A 35 82.86 -52.77 -87.17
CA THR A 35 84.16 -52.20 -87.57
C THR A 35 84.58 -51.12 -86.57
N SER A 36 85.88 -50.86 -86.44
CA SER A 36 86.44 -49.91 -85.45
C SER A 36 85.78 -48.52 -85.50
N GLU A 37 85.28 -48.13 -86.67
CA GLU A 37 84.56 -46.87 -86.90
C GLU A 37 83.12 -46.89 -86.36
N GLU A 38 82.41 -48.02 -86.45
CA GLU A 38 81.02 -48.14 -85.97
C GLU A 38 80.91 -48.25 -84.44
N TYR A 39 81.95 -48.77 -83.76
CA TYR A 39 82.01 -48.81 -82.29
C TYR A 39 82.28 -47.42 -81.69
N GLU A 40 83.18 -46.64 -82.28
CA GLU A 40 83.38 -45.24 -81.88
C GLU A 40 82.13 -44.40 -82.11
N PHE A 41 81.37 -44.68 -83.18
CA PHE A 41 80.09 -44.05 -83.43
C PHE A 41 79.05 -44.37 -82.35
N TRP A 42 78.94 -45.64 -81.95
CA TRP A 42 78.01 -46.08 -80.89
C TRP A 42 78.33 -45.48 -79.50
N ILE A 43 79.61 -45.35 -79.13
CA ILE A 43 80.00 -44.68 -77.88
C ILE A 43 79.63 -43.21 -77.93
N LYS A 44 79.93 -42.52 -79.02
CA LYS A 44 79.55 -41.10 -79.21
C LYS A 44 78.03 -40.92 -79.15
N GLU A 45 77.28 -41.83 -79.76
CA GLU A 45 75.81 -41.84 -79.72
C GLU A 45 75.28 -42.05 -78.29
N GLN A 46 75.88 -42.92 -77.49
CA GLN A 46 75.51 -43.11 -76.08
C GLN A 46 75.86 -41.91 -75.20
N GLU A 47 77.02 -41.30 -75.41
CA GLU A 47 77.42 -40.08 -74.72
C GLU A 47 76.47 -38.92 -75.07
N GLU A 48 76.09 -38.77 -76.34
CA GLU A 48 75.08 -37.81 -76.79
C GLU A 48 73.71 -38.06 -76.14
N ILE A 49 73.27 -39.32 -76.06
CA ILE A 49 72.01 -39.68 -75.39
C ILE A 49 72.05 -39.30 -73.89
N GLN A 50 73.15 -39.59 -73.19
CA GLN A 50 73.30 -39.24 -71.77
C GLN A 50 73.34 -37.73 -71.55
N LEU A 51 74.00 -36.98 -72.45
CA LEU A 51 74.03 -35.52 -72.41
C LEU A 51 72.62 -34.94 -72.58
N LEU A 52 71.85 -35.46 -73.54
CA LEU A 52 70.46 -35.08 -73.77
C LEU A 52 69.55 -35.43 -72.58
N GLU A 53 69.82 -36.53 -71.89
CA GLU A 53 69.05 -36.95 -70.70
C GLU A 53 69.34 -36.06 -69.48
N LEU A 54 70.61 -35.72 -69.25
CA LEU A 54 71.01 -34.76 -68.22
C LEU A 54 70.45 -33.36 -68.50
N GLU A 55 70.46 -32.93 -69.76
CA GLU A 55 69.88 -31.66 -70.18
C GLU A 55 68.36 -31.63 -69.94
N LYS A 56 67.65 -32.72 -70.26
CA LYS A 56 66.21 -32.87 -69.92
C LYS A 56 65.96 -32.82 -68.41
N ILE A 57 66.76 -33.49 -67.59
CA ILE A 57 66.62 -33.46 -66.12
C ILE A 57 66.88 -32.05 -65.58
N ALA A 58 67.89 -31.35 -66.12
CA ALA A 58 68.19 -29.98 -65.72
C ALA A 58 67.04 -29.02 -66.06
N ILE A 59 66.42 -29.18 -67.22
CA ILE A 59 65.23 -28.41 -67.62
C ILE A 59 64.06 -28.71 -66.68
N LEU A 60 63.76 -29.99 -66.41
CA LEU A 60 62.67 -30.39 -65.51
C LEU A 60 62.86 -29.86 -64.07
N ASN A 61 64.06 -30.00 -63.52
CA ASN A 61 64.40 -29.47 -62.20
C ASN A 61 64.26 -27.95 -62.13
N LYS A 62 64.67 -27.25 -63.20
CA LYS A 62 64.51 -25.79 -63.29
C LYS A 62 63.03 -25.40 -63.31
N GLU A 63 62.21 -26.10 -64.10
CA GLU A 63 60.76 -25.88 -64.13
C GLU A 63 60.09 -26.17 -62.78
N GLU A 64 60.51 -27.22 -62.09
CA GLU A 64 59.97 -27.60 -60.78
C GLU A 64 60.39 -26.61 -59.68
N ASN A 65 61.64 -26.16 -59.69
CA ASN A 65 62.12 -25.11 -58.80
C ASN A 65 61.39 -23.77 -59.05
N ASP A 66 61.15 -23.40 -60.31
CA ASP A 66 60.38 -22.21 -60.65
C ASP A 66 58.93 -22.31 -60.17
N LYS A 67 58.32 -23.50 -60.24
CA LYS A 67 56.99 -23.78 -59.67
C LYS A 67 57.02 -23.64 -58.15
N TRP A 68 58.05 -24.16 -57.49
CA TRP A 68 58.23 -24.08 -56.04
C TRP A 68 58.39 -22.64 -55.56
N GLN A 69 59.26 -21.85 -56.19
CA GLN A 69 59.43 -20.42 -55.87
C GLN A 69 58.16 -19.60 -56.10
N LYS A 70 57.40 -19.90 -57.16
CA LYS A 70 56.09 -19.26 -57.39
C LYS A 70 55.10 -19.62 -56.28
N ALA A 71 55.05 -20.89 -55.87
CA ALA A 71 54.20 -21.33 -54.77
C ALA A 71 54.60 -20.68 -53.43
N GLU A 72 55.90 -20.61 -53.15
CA GLU A 72 56.43 -20.00 -51.93
C GLU A 72 56.06 -18.52 -51.81
N ARG A 73 56.20 -17.74 -52.89
CA ARG A 73 55.76 -16.33 -52.91
C ARG A 73 54.28 -16.18 -52.59
N VAL A 74 53.44 -17.00 -53.22
CA VAL A 74 51.98 -17.00 -52.96
C VAL A 74 51.68 -17.37 -51.50
N THR A 75 52.40 -18.33 -50.93
CA THR A 75 52.22 -18.71 -49.51
C THR A 75 52.68 -17.61 -48.57
N MET A 76 53.78 -16.92 -48.86
CA MET A 76 54.29 -15.82 -48.04
C MET A 76 53.36 -14.61 -48.07
N GLU A 77 52.82 -14.25 -49.24
CA GLU A 77 51.82 -13.19 -49.35
C GLU A 77 50.53 -13.54 -48.58
N LYS A 78 50.06 -14.79 -48.66
CA LYS A 78 48.91 -15.26 -47.89
C LYS A 78 49.18 -15.22 -46.39
N TRP A 79 50.38 -15.60 -45.97
CA TRP A 79 50.80 -15.58 -44.57
C TRP A 79 50.86 -14.15 -44.02
N GLN A 80 51.44 -13.21 -44.76
CA GLN A 80 51.47 -11.79 -44.39
C GLN A 80 50.06 -11.22 -44.24
N LYS A 81 49.18 -11.46 -45.22
CA LYS A 81 47.77 -11.05 -45.15
C LYS A 81 47.03 -11.66 -43.96
N LEU A 82 47.38 -12.90 -43.58
CA LEU A 82 46.79 -13.56 -42.42
C LEU A 82 47.27 -12.91 -41.11
N GLN A 83 48.56 -12.58 -40.99
CA GLN A 83 49.10 -11.88 -39.83
C GLN A 83 48.48 -10.49 -39.65
N GLU A 84 48.34 -9.73 -40.73
CA GLU A 84 47.70 -8.41 -40.70
C GLU A 84 46.24 -8.51 -40.25
N LYS A 85 45.49 -9.51 -40.73
CA LYS A 85 44.13 -9.78 -40.25
C LYS A 85 44.08 -10.14 -38.76
N ILE A 86 45.01 -10.96 -38.28
CA ILE A 86 45.09 -11.34 -36.87
C ILE A 86 45.38 -10.11 -36.00
N GLU A 87 46.29 -9.24 -36.42
CA GLU A 87 46.63 -8.02 -35.70
C GLU A 87 45.46 -7.03 -35.67
N ASN A 88 44.80 -6.81 -36.80
CA ASN A 88 43.59 -5.98 -36.87
C ASN A 88 42.48 -6.52 -35.95
N LEU A 89 42.26 -7.83 -35.92
CA LEU A 89 41.28 -8.44 -35.01
C LEU A 89 41.67 -8.27 -33.54
N ARG A 90 42.96 -8.34 -33.20
CA ARG A 90 43.44 -8.07 -31.83
C ARG A 90 43.22 -6.63 -31.43
N GLN A 91 43.54 -5.68 -32.31
CA GLN A 91 43.33 -4.25 -32.04
C GLN A 91 41.84 -3.92 -31.89
N MET A 92 40.98 -4.48 -32.75
CA MET A 92 39.53 -4.32 -32.62
C MET A 92 39.00 -4.86 -31.29
N LYS A 93 39.42 -6.05 -30.88
CA LYS A 93 39.05 -6.62 -29.56
C LYS A 93 39.52 -5.75 -28.41
N LEU A 94 40.75 -5.25 -28.46
CA LEU A 94 41.29 -4.37 -27.41
C LEU A 94 40.50 -3.05 -27.32
N GLN A 95 40.10 -2.49 -28.46
CA GLN A 95 39.27 -1.29 -28.51
C GLN A 95 37.86 -1.54 -27.97
N GLU A 96 37.24 -2.68 -28.30
CA GLU A 96 35.93 -3.08 -27.78
C GLU A 96 35.98 -3.30 -26.25
N GLU A 97 37.01 -3.99 -25.75
CA GLU A 97 37.22 -4.20 -24.31
C GLU A 97 37.43 -2.87 -23.58
N ALA A 98 38.21 -1.94 -24.16
CA ALA A 98 38.41 -0.61 -23.59
C ALA A 98 37.11 0.21 -23.53
N LYS A 99 36.30 0.18 -24.60
CA LYS A 99 34.98 0.85 -24.65
C LYS A 99 34.04 0.27 -23.58
N LEU A 100 33.95 -1.06 -23.50
CA LEU A 100 33.09 -1.74 -22.54
C LEU A 100 33.51 -1.45 -21.09
N LYS A 101 34.83 -1.34 -20.84
CA LYS A 101 35.35 -0.96 -19.51
C LYS A 101 34.97 0.47 -19.15
N LEU A 102 35.13 1.41 -20.08
CA LEU A 102 34.76 2.82 -19.89
C LEU A 102 33.25 2.95 -19.60
N GLU A 103 32.42 2.22 -20.35
CA GLU A 103 30.96 2.22 -20.15
C GLU A 103 30.58 1.70 -18.76
N ARG A 104 31.18 0.59 -18.30
CA ARG A 104 30.95 0.07 -16.94
C ARG A 104 31.39 1.06 -15.85
N GLU A 105 32.52 1.73 -16.03
CA GLU A 105 33.00 2.75 -15.07
C GLU A 105 32.04 3.96 -15.01
N MET A 106 31.50 4.40 -16.15
CA MET A 106 30.49 5.46 -16.20
C MET A 106 29.18 5.05 -15.56
N GLU A 107 28.68 3.84 -15.85
CA GLU A 107 27.46 3.30 -15.24
C GLU A 107 27.61 3.12 -13.72
N GLN A 108 28.79 2.69 -13.26
CA GLN A 108 29.09 2.58 -11.84
C GLN A 108 29.07 3.94 -11.14
N LYS A 109 29.69 4.97 -11.73
CA LYS A 109 29.64 6.34 -11.21
C LYS A 109 28.20 6.88 -11.15
N GLN A 110 27.40 6.68 -12.20
CA GLN A 110 26.00 7.11 -12.22
C GLN A 110 25.18 6.43 -11.11
N ARG A 111 25.37 5.12 -10.90
CA ARG A 111 24.73 4.39 -9.79
C ARG A 111 25.17 4.90 -8.43
N GLU A 112 26.46 5.17 -8.24
CA GLU A 112 26.99 5.73 -6.99
C GLU A 112 26.39 7.11 -6.69
N GLU A 113 26.28 7.99 -7.70
CA GLU A 113 25.63 9.29 -7.58
C GLU A 113 24.13 9.16 -7.27
N GLU A 114 23.40 8.26 -7.93
CA GLU A 114 21.97 8.04 -7.66
C GLU A 114 21.73 7.54 -6.24
N VAL A 115 22.55 6.58 -5.78
CA VAL A 115 22.51 6.06 -4.41
C VAL A 115 22.83 7.17 -3.40
N GLN A 116 23.77 8.07 -3.69
CA GLN A 116 24.05 9.24 -2.84
C GLN A 116 22.85 10.18 -2.76
N ARG A 117 22.24 10.54 -3.90
CA ARG A 117 21.04 11.40 -3.92
C ARG A 117 19.88 10.79 -3.14
N LEU A 118 19.64 9.48 -3.28
CA LEU A 118 18.59 8.80 -2.54
C LEU A 118 18.87 8.81 -1.02
N LYS A 119 20.12 8.63 -0.61
CA LYS A 119 20.52 8.74 0.81
C LYS A 119 20.32 10.15 1.36
N GLU A 120 20.66 11.18 0.59
CA GLU A 120 20.43 12.59 0.99
C GLU A 120 18.94 12.87 1.20
N ILE A 121 18.08 12.42 0.29
CA ILE A 121 16.62 12.55 0.41
C ILE A 121 16.11 11.79 1.63
N GLU A 122 16.60 10.57 1.87
CA GLU A 122 16.22 9.77 3.04
C GLU A 122 16.65 10.45 4.35
N GLU A 123 17.88 10.96 4.41
CA GLU A 123 18.37 11.71 5.57
C GLU A 123 17.59 13.00 5.82
N GLU A 124 17.28 13.76 4.78
CA GLU A 124 16.46 14.98 4.88
C GLU A 124 15.06 14.64 5.40
N ASN A 125 14.42 13.59 4.86
CA ASN A 125 13.13 13.11 5.34
C ASN A 125 13.19 12.66 6.80
N LYS A 126 14.26 11.96 7.19
CA LYS A 126 14.49 11.56 8.58
C LYS A 126 14.69 12.76 9.51
N ARG A 127 15.40 13.80 9.07
CA ARG A 127 15.56 15.06 9.82
C ARG A 127 14.22 15.77 9.98
N LYS A 128 13.44 15.90 8.90
CA LYS A 128 12.08 16.47 8.94
C LYS A 128 11.17 15.70 9.89
N GLN A 129 11.20 14.36 9.85
CA GLN A 129 10.44 13.51 10.77
C GLN A 129 10.86 13.70 12.24
N LYS A 130 12.16 13.83 12.52
CA LYS A 130 12.65 14.08 13.88
C LYS A 130 12.19 15.43 14.42
N VAL A 131 12.37 16.50 13.64
CA VAL A 131 11.91 17.85 14.00
C VAL A 131 10.40 17.85 14.23
N PHE A 132 9.65 17.18 13.36
CA PHE A 132 8.21 17.01 13.52
C PHE A 132 7.84 16.28 14.82
N GLN A 133 8.54 15.19 15.14
CA GLN A 133 8.31 14.42 16.37
C GLN A 133 8.65 15.25 17.63
N GLU A 134 9.75 15.98 17.62
CA GLU A 134 10.14 16.88 18.73
C GLU A 134 9.09 17.99 18.94
N ASN A 135 8.63 18.63 17.86
CA ASN A 135 7.57 19.63 17.90
C ASN A 135 6.25 19.05 18.43
N LEU A 136 5.90 17.83 18.02
CA LEU A 136 4.72 17.12 18.52
C LEU A 136 4.85 16.83 20.02
N GLU A 137 6.00 16.34 20.48
CA GLU A 137 6.24 16.09 21.90
C GLU A 137 6.18 17.38 22.73
N GLN A 138 6.72 18.48 22.22
CA GLN A 138 6.64 19.79 22.87
C GLN A 138 5.19 20.29 22.96
N PHE A 139 4.38 20.08 21.92
CA PHE A 139 2.95 20.37 21.93
C PHE A 139 2.19 19.52 22.95
N LEU A 140 2.52 18.23 23.07
CA LEU A 140 1.89 17.33 24.05
C LEU A 140 2.27 17.66 25.50
N LYS A 141 3.52 18.07 25.75
CA LYS A 141 4.00 18.52 27.08
C LYS A 141 3.38 19.87 27.49
N GLY A 142 2.91 20.64 26.52
CA GLY A 142 2.12 21.85 26.75
C GLY A 142 2.90 23.16 26.64
N ASP A 143 4.15 23.11 26.19
CA ASP A 143 5.04 24.26 26.04
C ASP A 143 4.72 25.11 24.78
N SER A 144 4.07 24.51 23.77
CA SER A 144 3.51 25.20 22.59
C SER A 144 1.99 25.14 22.57
N MET A 145 1.32 26.28 22.34
CA MET A 145 -0.15 26.35 22.19
C MET A 145 -0.63 25.91 20.81
N ASP A 146 0.20 26.09 19.78
CA ASP A 146 -0.18 25.81 18.41
C ASP A 146 0.31 24.41 17.99
N PRO A 147 -0.58 23.58 17.40
CA PRO A 147 -0.19 22.27 16.89
C PRO A 147 0.71 22.43 15.65
N PRO A 148 1.63 21.47 15.40
CA PRO A 148 2.44 21.44 14.17
C PRO A 148 1.60 21.66 12.91
N GLU A 149 2.07 22.51 12.00
CA GLU A 149 1.36 22.88 10.77
C GLU A 149 1.07 21.65 9.88
N GLU A 150 1.94 20.65 9.87
CA GLU A 150 1.77 19.41 9.13
C GLU A 150 0.56 18.60 9.58
N LEU A 151 0.13 18.77 10.84
CA LEU A 151 -1.06 18.12 11.37
C LEU A 151 -2.34 18.91 11.08
N LEU A 152 -2.25 20.18 10.70
CA LEU A 152 -3.42 21.00 10.34
C LEU A 152 -3.89 20.77 8.90
N ILE A 153 -3.12 20.03 8.10
CA ILE A 153 -3.44 19.75 6.70
C ILE A 153 -4.71 18.90 6.64
N SER A 154 -5.80 19.50 6.16
CA SER A 154 -7.03 18.78 5.87
C SER A 154 -6.90 17.99 4.57
N ARG A 155 -7.36 16.75 4.58
CA ARG A 155 -7.44 15.92 3.37
C ARG A 155 -8.82 16.08 2.76
N GLU A 156 -8.87 16.54 1.51
CA GLU A 156 -10.10 16.61 0.74
C GLU A 156 -10.13 15.52 -0.33
N THR A 157 -11.27 14.84 -0.50
CA THR A 157 -11.41 13.81 -1.54
C THR A 157 -11.60 14.42 -2.93
N ARG A 158 -12.37 15.53 -3.01
CA ARG A 158 -12.75 16.18 -4.27
C ARG A 158 -12.89 17.69 -4.06
N PRO A 159 -11.79 18.47 -4.08
CA PRO A 159 -11.83 19.89 -3.71
C PRO A 159 -12.79 20.74 -4.54
N ASN A 160 -13.01 20.39 -5.81
CA ASN A 160 -13.85 21.15 -6.74
C ASN A 160 -15.34 20.75 -6.73
N ALA A 161 -15.76 19.82 -5.86
CA ALA A 161 -17.13 19.34 -5.79
C ALA A 161 -17.89 19.91 -4.58
N ASP A 162 -19.22 19.90 -4.65
CA ASP A 162 -20.07 20.29 -3.53
C ASP A 162 -19.80 19.44 -2.28
N ILE A 163 -19.87 20.06 -1.11
CA ILE A 163 -19.63 19.39 0.18
C ILE A 163 -20.72 18.35 0.45
N CYS A 164 -20.32 17.14 0.85
CA CYS A 164 -21.27 16.09 1.18
C CYS A 164 -22.03 16.41 2.49
N PRO A 165 -23.38 16.51 2.45
CA PRO A 165 -24.18 16.85 3.62
C PRO A 165 -24.27 15.71 4.63
N PHE A 166 -24.08 14.45 4.20
CA PHE A 166 -24.04 13.31 5.12
C PHE A 166 -22.71 13.30 5.87
N PHE A 167 -21.60 13.37 5.14
CA PHE A 167 -20.27 13.41 5.74
C PHE A 167 -20.09 14.59 6.71
N THR A 168 -20.53 15.80 6.35
CA THR A 168 -20.45 16.97 7.24
C THR A 168 -21.25 16.80 8.54
N LYS A 169 -22.31 15.98 8.53
CA LYS A 169 -23.18 15.77 9.70
C LYS A 169 -22.76 14.59 10.56
N THR A 170 -22.34 13.47 9.96
CA THR A 170 -22.05 12.22 10.67
C THR A 170 -20.58 11.82 10.63
N ALA A 171 -19.73 12.59 9.92
CA ALA A 171 -18.35 12.26 9.58
C ALA A 171 -18.20 10.91 8.81
N CYS A 172 -19.29 10.35 8.30
CA CYS A 172 -19.29 9.09 7.57
C CYS A 172 -20.26 9.18 6.38
N CYS A 173 -19.86 8.60 5.25
CA CYS A 173 -20.67 8.54 4.05
C CYS A 173 -20.79 7.10 3.57
N ARG A 174 -21.97 6.71 3.07
CA ARG A 174 -22.19 5.38 2.48
C ARG A 174 -21.21 5.06 1.34
N PHE A 175 -20.79 6.08 0.59
CA PHE A 175 -19.92 5.93 -0.58
C PHE A 175 -18.43 6.09 -0.25
N GLY A 176 -18.07 6.43 1.00
CA GLY A 176 -16.68 6.67 1.40
C GLY A 176 -15.95 7.63 0.46
N ASP A 177 -14.72 7.31 0.08
CA ASP A 177 -13.91 8.17 -0.80
C ASP A 177 -14.38 8.20 -2.27
N GLN A 178 -15.26 7.27 -2.67
CA GLN A 178 -15.84 7.22 -4.02
C GLN A 178 -17.07 8.12 -4.18
N CYS A 179 -17.45 8.88 -3.14
CA CYS A 179 -18.59 9.78 -3.21
C CYS A 179 -18.43 10.82 -4.33
N SER A 180 -19.55 11.19 -4.97
CA SER A 180 -19.55 12.26 -5.98
C SER A 180 -19.24 13.63 -5.39
N ARG A 181 -19.49 13.81 -4.10
CA ARG A 181 -19.35 15.04 -3.32
C ARG A 181 -18.04 15.07 -2.53
N ASN A 182 -17.59 16.26 -2.16
CA ASN A 182 -16.35 16.44 -1.40
C ASN A 182 -16.52 16.00 0.06
N HIS A 183 -15.53 15.26 0.58
CA HIS A 183 -15.36 14.93 1.98
C HIS A 183 -14.11 15.64 2.50
N LYS A 184 -14.28 16.42 3.57
CA LYS A 184 -13.19 17.16 4.23
C LYS A 184 -12.80 16.47 5.52
N TYR A 185 -11.71 15.71 5.50
CA TYR A 185 -11.17 15.09 6.68
C TYR A 185 -10.26 16.11 7.39
N PRO A 186 -10.58 16.55 8.61
CA PRO A 186 -9.72 17.45 9.36
C PRO A 186 -8.41 16.74 9.74
N GLY A 187 -7.28 17.45 9.70
CA GLY A 187 -6.00 16.88 10.09
C GLY A 187 -5.92 16.59 11.60
N ILE A 188 -6.30 17.57 12.44
CA ILE A 188 -6.56 17.36 13.87
C ILE A 188 -7.96 17.88 14.21
N SER A 189 -8.65 17.16 15.09
CA SER A 189 -9.87 17.63 15.72
C SER A 189 -9.96 17.13 17.17
N LYS A 190 -10.95 17.65 17.90
CA LYS A 190 -11.27 17.18 19.26
C LYS A 190 -12.02 15.84 19.28
N ILE A 191 -12.58 15.43 18.13
CA ILE A 191 -13.44 14.24 18.03
C ILE A 191 -12.69 13.14 17.27
N LEU A 192 -12.46 12.01 17.95
CA LEU A 192 -11.96 10.80 17.34
C LEU A 192 -13.11 9.89 16.93
N LEU A 193 -13.02 9.34 15.74
CA LEU A 193 -13.87 8.28 15.24
C LEU A 193 -13.06 6.98 15.19
N ALA A 194 -13.49 5.98 15.96
CA ALA A 194 -13.07 4.60 15.81
C ALA A 194 -14.07 3.87 14.90
N THR A 195 -13.64 3.54 13.70
CA THR A 195 -14.49 2.87 12.70
C THR A 195 -14.70 1.40 13.05
N ASN A 196 -15.95 0.93 12.98
CA ASN A 196 -16.35 -0.46 13.26
C ASN A 196 -15.72 -1.06 14.54
N PHE A 197 -15.60 -0.25 15.59
CA PHE A 197 -14.94 -0.65 16.82
C PHE A 197 -15.79 -1.64 17.62
N TYR A 198 -17.05 -1.28 17.86
CA TYR A 198 -18.01 -2.18 18.50
C TYR A 198 -18.56 -3.19 17.49
N ILE A 199 -18.25 -4.46 17.67
CA ILE A 199 -18.87 -5.55 16.93
C ILE A 199 -19.78 -6.32 17.86
N HIS A 200 -20.94 -6.66 17.33
CA HIS A 200 -21.86 -7.60 17.93
C HIS A 200 -22.51 -8.39 16.81
N PHE A 201 -22.80 -9.68 17.05
CA PHE A 201 -23.36 -10.57 16.04
C PHE A 201 -24.68 -10.02 15.46
N GLY A 202 -25.57 -9.51 16.33
CA GLY A 202 -26.81 -8.84 15.93
C GLY A 202 -26.65 -7.57 15.05
N LEU A 203 -25.45 -7.01 14.95
CA LEU A 203 -25.13 -5.88 14.06
C LEU A 203 -24.50 -6.34 12.72
N GLU A 204 -23.98 -7.57 12.64
CA GLU A 204 -23.24 -8.11 11.48
C GLU A 204 -24.15 -8.45 10.28
N ASN A 205 -25.46 -8.52 10.50
CA ASN A 205 -26.47 -9.12 9.62
C ASN A 205 -26.77 -8.34 8.32
N SER A 206 -25.75 -8.16 7.49
CA SER A 206 -25.90 -7.74 6.10
C SER A 206 -25.84 -8.90 5.09
N ASN A 207 -25.37 -10.10 5.49
CA ASN A 207 -25.01 -11.18 4.56
C ASN A 207 -25.48 -12.59 4.98
N PHE A 208 -26.56 -12.75 5.75
CA PHE A 208 -27.11 -14.09 5.96
C PHE A 208 -28.10 -14.46 4.86
N SER A 209 -27.73 -15.53 4.14
CA SER A 209 -28.57 -16.30 3.24
C SER A 209 -29.94 -16.60 3.88
N GLU A 210 -30.97 -16.70 3.05
CA GLU A 210 -32.38 -16.98 3.37
C GLU A 210 -32.61 -18.28 4.18
N TYR A 211 -31.55 -19.03 4.53
CA TYR A 211 -31.56 -20.32 5.23
C TYR A 211 -31.11 -20.28 6.71
N ASP A 212 -30.73 -19.12 7.28
CA ASP A 212 -30.31 -19.01 8.69
C ASP A 212 -31.21 -18.04 9.50
N THR A 213 -32.51 -18.35 9.51
CA THR A 213 -33.52 -17.57 10.24
C THR A 213 -33.52 -17.83 11.74
N ASP A 214 -32.87 -18.91 12.21
CA ASP A 214 -32.98 -19.37 13.60
C ASP A 214 -31.99 -18.65 14.52
N VAL A 215 -30.79 -18.28 14.04
CA VAL A 215 -29.79 -17.55 14.84
C VAL A 215 -30.25 -16.12 15.19
N MET A 216 -31.12 -15.50 14.38
CA MET A 216 -31.70 -14.17 14.70
C MET A 216 -32.77 -14.20 15.79
N LEU A 217 -33.36 -15.36 16.10
CA LEU A 217 -34.38 -15.51 17.15
C LEU A 217 -33.76 -15.77 18.54
N GLU A 218 -32.48 -16.14 18.60
CA GLU A 218 -31.78 -16.46 19.84
C GLU A 218 -31.25 -15.23 20.60
N PHE A 219 -31.18 -14.05 19.95
CA PHE A 219 -30.66 -12.83 20.58
C PHE A 219 -31.77 -11.81 20.85
N GLU A 220 -32.05 -11.57 22.12
CA GLU A 220 -32.91 -10.48 22.53
C GLU A 220 -32.14 -9.14 22.43
N ASP A 221 -32.81 -8.05 22.07
CA ASP A 221 -32.30 -6.66 22.18
C ASP A 221 -31.61 -6.39 23.54
N SER A 222 -32.01 -7.14 24.57
CA SER A 222 -31.46 -7.12 25.94
C SER A 222 -30.01 -7.59 26.02
N ASP A 223 -29.64 -8.64 25.30
CA ASP A 223 -28.28 -9.21 25.34
C ASP A 223 -27.29 -8.33 24.58
N THR A 224 -27.72 -7.80 23.43
CA THR A 224 -26.93 -6.80 22.69
C THR A 224 -26.57 -5.57 23.53
N TYR A 225 -27.43 -5.23 24.49
CA TYR A 225 -27.21 -4.11 25.40
C TYR A 225 -26.30 -4.49 26.58
N LYS A 226 -26.27 -5.76 27.02
CA LYS A 226 -25.33 -6.24 28.04
C LYS A 226 -23.91 -6.21 27.48
N ASP A 227 -23.70 -6.78 26.30
CA ASP A 227 -22.39 -6.78 25.64
C ASP A 227 -21.90 -5.36 25.36
N PHE A 228 -22.81 -4.46 24.99
CA PHE A 228 -22.50 -3.04 24.86
C PHE A 228 -22.05 -2.41 26.19
N LYS A 229 -22.65 -2.77 27.34
CA LYS A 229 -22.20 -2.24 28.64
C LYS A 229 -20.81 -2.73 28.96
N ASP A 230 -20.53 -4.01 28.74
CA ASP A 230 -19.23 -4.60 29.04
C ASP A 230 -18.15 -3.94 28.18
N PHE A 231 -18.41 -3.78 26.88
CA PHE A 231 -17.57 -2.99 25.98
C PHE A 231 -17.38 -1.55 26.47
N PHE A 232 -18.46 -0.89 26.89
CA PHE A 232 -18.39 0.50 27.35
C PHE A 232 -17.50 0.64 28.61
N PHE A 233 -17.60 -0.29 29.56
CA PHE A 233 -16.80 -0.26 30.78
C PHE A 233 -15.34 -0.68 30.58
N ASP A 234 -15.05 -1.50 29.57
CA ASP A 234 -13.67 -1.85 29.20
C ASP A 234 -12.98 -0.69 28.46
N VAL A 235 -13.69 -0.07 27.51
CA VAL A 235 -13.12 0.92 26.61
C VAL A 235 -13.05 2.32 27.21
N LEU A 236 -14.07 2.76 27.96
CA LEU A 236 -14.12 4.13 28.47
C LEU A 236 -12.87 4.49 29.32
N PRO A 237 -12.42 3.65 30.28
CA PRO A 237 -11.25 3.96 31.08
C PRO A 237 -9.96 4.08 30.26
N GLU A 238 -9.81 3.31 29.17
CA GLU A 238 -8.64 3.40 28.29
C GLU A 238 -8.53 4.77 27.62
N PHE A 239 -9.67 5.35 27.20
CA PHE A 239 -9.70 6.70 26.63
C PHE A 239 -9.58 7.80 27.70
N GLU A 240 -10.03 7.55 28.92
CA GLU A 240 -9.91 8.50 30.04
C GLU A 240 -8.46 8.78 30.46
N LYS A 241 -7.57 7.79 30.33
CA LYS A 241 -6.14 7.92 30.68
C LYS A 241 -5.45 9.10 29.97
N PHE A 242 -5.87 9.43 28.76
CA PHE A 242 -5.21 10.44 27.92
C PHE A 242 -5.77 11.86 28.11
N GLY A 243 -6.92 12.01 28.76
CA GLY A 243 -7.42 13.33 29.09
C GLY A 243 -8.86 13.36 29.57
N LYS A 244 -9.25 14.51 30.13
CA LYS A 244 -10.61 14.75 30.59
C LYS A 244 -11.53 14.90 29.40
N VAL A 245 -12.49 14.00 29.31
CA VAL A 245 -13.44 13.94 28.22
C VAL A 245 -14.69 14.71 28.67
N VAL A 246 -15.18 15.69 27.89
CA VAL A 246 -16.08 16.73 28.44
C VAL A 246 -17.56 16.56 28.11
N GLN A 247 -18.38 16.77 29.14
CA GLN A 247 -19.68 17.41 29.05
C GLN A 247 -19.87 18.37 30.24
N PHE A 248 -19.98 19.69 30.00
CA PHE A 248 -20.33 20.65 31.05
C PHE A 248 -21.83 20.58 31.35
N LYS A 249 -22.19 20.23 32.60
CA LYS A 249 -23.50 20.57 33.17
C LYS A 249 -23.30 21.43 34.42
N LYS A 250 -23.91 22.62 34.45
CA LYS A 250 -24.27 23.30 35.70
C LYS A 250 -25.43 22.50 36.30
N PHE A 251 -25.18 21.77 37.38
CA PHE A 251 -26.24 21.26 38.24
C PHE A 251 -25.95 21.77 39.67
N HIS A 252 -26.75 22.73 40.12
CA HIS A 252 -26.87 23.18 41.52
C HIS A 252 -25.54 23.32 42.31
N GLN A 253 -24.83 24.44 42.11
CA GLN A 253 -23.63 24.88 42.86
C GLN A 253 -22.46 23.89 43.02
N THR A 254 -22.53 22.68 42.46
CA THR A 254 -21.52 21.62 42.59
C THR A 254 -21.15 21.10 41.21
N TRP A 255 -19.86 21.15 40.89
CA TRP A 255 -19.32 20.65 39.63
C TRP A 255 -19.27 19.13 39.67
N ILE A 256 -20.30 18.47 39.15
CA ILE A 256 -20.22 17.04 38.85
C ILE A 256 -19.58 16.91 37.47
N LEU A 257 -18.26 16.74 37.44
CA LEU A 257 -17.44 16.43 36.27
C LEU A 257 -17.83 15.04 35.74
N ASN A 258 -18.92 14.93 34.98
CA ASN A 258 -19.29 13.69 34.30
C ASN A 258 -19.00 13.79 32.80
N PHE A 259 -17.79 13.33 32.46
CA PHE A 259 -17.37 12.51 31.31
C PHE A 259 -17.91 12.78 29.88
N SER A 260 -17.01 12.46 28.97
CA SER A 260 -17.09 12.18 27.53
C SER A 260 -18.44 12.19 26.83
N THR A 261 -18.52 12.88 25.69
CA THR A 261 -19.44 12.50 24.61
C THR A 261 -18.99 11.18 23.95
N PHE A 262 -18.94 10.08 24.71
CA PHE A 262 -18.69 8.73 24.18
C PHE A 262 -20.00 8.22 23.56
N LYS A 263 -19.99 8.00 22.26
CA LYS A 263 -21.18 7.57 21.49
C LYS A 263 -20.83 6.35 20.65
N VAL A 264 -21.51 5.25 20.89
CA VAL A 264 -21.38 4.02 20.10
C VAL A 264 -22.62 3.85 19.24
N CYS A 265 -22.40 3.61 17.96
CA CYS A 265 -23.46 3.45 16.97
C CYS A 265 -23.97 2.01 16.90
N ASN A 266 -25.29 1.88 17.07
CA ASN A 266 -26.11 0.70 16.80
C ASN A 266 -26.78 0.82 15.41
N ASN A 267 -26.00 1.18 14.40
CA ASN A 267 -26.45 1.20 13.01
C ASN A 267 -26.18 -0.17 12.37
N TYR A 268 -27.04 -0.57 11.44
CA TYR A 268 -26.86 -1.80 10.66
C TYR A 268 -26.04 -1.56 9.38
N GLU A 269 -26.08 -0.33 8.88
CA GLU A 269 -25.42 0.03 7.63
C GLU A 269 -23.89 0.04 7.80
N LYS A 270 -23.17 -0.58 6.85
CA LYS A 270 -21.71 -0.80 6.91
C LYS A 270 -20.87 0.44 7.24
N HIS A 271 -21.30 1.61 6.79
CA HIS A 271 -20.55 2.87 6.98
C HIS A 271 -20.73 3.51 8.37
N LEU A 272 -21.73 3.08 9.16
CA LEU A 272 -22.01 3.60 10.52
C LEU A 272 -22.00 2.53 11.61
N ARG A 273 -22.04 1.26 11.22
CA ARG A 273 -22.11 0.12 12.12
C ARG A 273 -20.89 0.10 13.04
N GLY A 274 -21.13 0.00 14.34
CA GLY A 274 -20.07 -0.16 15.33
C GLY A 274 -19.16 1.06 15.51
N ASN A 275 -19.42 2.15 14.79
CA ASN A 275 -18.62 3.36 14.88
C ASN A 275 -18.74 3.94 16.29
N THR A 276 -17.59 4.24 16.87
CA THR A 276 -17.49 4.81 18.21
C THR A 276 -16.85 6.18 18.10
N TYR A 277 -17.57 7.19 18.58
CA TYR A 277 -17.10 8.56 18.61
C TYR A 277 -16.69 8.95 20.03
N VAL A 278 -15.55 9.62 20.15
CA VAL A 278 -14.98 10.10 21.41
C VAL A 278 -14.61 11.55 21.25
N GLU A 279 -15.27 12.45 21.99
CA GLU A 279 -15.00 13.89 21.96
C GLU A 279 -14.23 14.33 23.20
N PHE A 280 -12.98 14.74 23.02
CA PHE A 280 -12.15 15.26 24.10
C PHE A 280 -12.39 16.75 24.37
N TYR A 281 -12.09 17.20 25.58
CA TYR A 281 -12.13 18.62 25.92
C TYR A 281 -11.03 19.41 25.20
N ASP A 282 -9.81 18.89 25.31
CA ASP A 282 -8.59 19.48 24.77
C ASP A 282 -8.18 18.78 23.48
N LEU A 283 -7.67 19.58 22.55
CA LEU A 283 -7.10 19.08 21.30
C LEU A 283 -5.89 18.18 21.56
N ARG A 284 -5.04 18.57 22.51
CA ARG A 284 -3.82 17.84 22.92
C ARG A 284 -4.15 16.42 23.38
N SER A 285 -5.18 16.28 24.22
CA SER A 285 -5.64 14.98 24.72
C SER A 285 -6.15 14.07 23.59
N ALA A 286 -6.83 14.64 22.59
CA ALA A 286 -7.26 13.89 21.41
C ALA A 286 -6.08 13.38 20.58
N VAL A 287 -5.05 14.22 20.40
CA VAL A 287 -3.81 13.83 19.69
C VAL A 287 -3.03 12.77 20.46
N ALA A 288 -2.90 12.91 21.79
CA ALA A 288 -2.25 11.92 22.64
C ALA A 288 -2.98 10.57 22.59
N ALA A 289 -4.32 10.58 22.68
CA ALA A 289 -5.14 9.39 22.58
C ALA A 289 -5.02 8.75 21.18
N TYR A 290 -5.01 9.56 20.12
CA TYR A 290 -4.78 9.06 18.76
C TYR A 290 -3.42 8.38 18.64
N GLN A 291 -2.33 9.02 19.08
CA GLN A 291 -0.98 8.46 18.98
C GLN A 291 -0.84 7.12 19.72
N ALA A 292 -1.46 7.00 20.90
CA ALA A 292 -1.32 5.82 21.74
C ALA A 292 -2.28 4.66 21.37
N LEU A 293 -3.49 4.98 20.89
CA LEU A 293 -4.53 3.99 20.64
C LEU A 293 -4.68 3.62 19.15
N HIS A 294 -4.20 4.46 18.24
CA HIS A 294 -4.19 4.13 16.81
C HIS A 294 -3.29 2.90 16.58
N SER A 295 -3.78 1.92 15.82
CA SER A 295 -3.13 0.62 15.59
C SER A 295 -2.94 -0.28 16.81
N ARG A 296 -3.55 0.03 17.96
CA ARG A 296 -3.60 -0.88 19.12
C ARG A 296 -4.61 -2.01 18.85
N TRP A 297 -4.35 -3.19 19.39
CA TRP A 297 -5.23 -4.35 19.21
C TRP A 297 -6.31 -4.41 20.30
N TYR A 298 -7.55 -4.70 19.89
CA TYR A 298 -8.68 -4.98 20.76
C TYR A 298 -9.53 -6.10 20.15
N GLY A 299 -9.78 -7.17 20.91
CA GLY A 299 -10.63 -8.28 20.45
C GLY A 299 -10.20 -8.89 19.10
N GLY A 300 -8.89 -9.05 18.89
CA GLY A 300 -8.34 -9.65 17.66
C GLY A 300 -8.32 -8.74 16.42
N ARG A 301 -8.60 -7.44 16.56
CA ARG A 301 -8.53 -6.46 15.46
C ARG A 301 -7.73 -5.23 15.86
N GLN A 302 -7.15 -4.57 14.87
CA GLN A 302 -6.47 -3.29 15.06
C GLN A 302 -7.46 -2.13 15.05
N LEU A 303 -7.28 -1.20 15.98
CA LEU A 303 -8.03 0.03 16.09
C LEU A 303 -7.65 1.01 14.97
N SER A 304 -8.62 1.38 14.14
CA SER A 304 -8.48 2.46 13.16
C SER A 304 -9.19 3.71 13.66
N LEU A 305 -8.39 4.66 14.14
CA LEU A 305 -8.84 5.98 14.59
C LEU A 305 -8.69 6.99 13.46
N GLN A 306 -9.64 7.92 13.36
CA GLN A 306 -9.60 9.05 12.44
C GLN A 306 -10.10 10.31 13.15
N PHE A 307 -9.49 11.45 12.87
CA PHE A 307 -10.01 12.75 13.31
C PHE A 307 -11.25 13.10 12.50
N CYS A 308 -12.28 13.59 13.19
CA CYS A 308 -13.56 13.94 12.60
C CYS A 308 -14.05 15.28 13.14
N GLU A 309 -14.85 15.98 12.36
CA GLU A 309 -15.50 17.21 12.81
C GLU A 309 -17.01 17.04 12.70
N ILE A 310 -17.71 17.26 13.80
CA ILE A 310 -19.18 17.19 13.87
C ILE A 310 -19.64 18.50 14.49
N GLY A 311 -20.28 19.37 13.70
CA GLY A 311 -20.71 20.68 14.18
C GLY A 311 -21.79 20.61 15.26
N SER A 312 -22.68 19.61 15.22
CA SER A 312 -23.68 19.42 16.28
C SER A 312 -24.20 17.99 16.35
N TRP A 313 -24.03 17.36 17.51
CA TRP A 313 -24.57 16.03 17.81
C TRP A 313 -26.09 15.94 17.60
N LYS A 314 -26.84 17.04 17.77
CA LYS A 314 -28.29 17.07 17.55
C LYS A 314 -28.67 16.73 16.12
N ASN A 315 -27.84 17.17 15.17
CA ASN A 315 -28.08 17.03 13.74
C ASN A 315 -27.55 15.68 13.22
N ALA A 316 -26.57 15.10 13.92
CA ALA A 316 -25.98 13.80 13.59
C ALA A 316 -26.84 12.62 14.08
N ILE A 317 -27.43 12.76 15.28
CA ILE A 317 -28.20 11.69 15.93
C ILE A 317 -29.63 11.64 15.39
N CYS A 318 -30.09 10.43 15.07
CA CYS A 318 -31.49 10.22 14.70
C CYS A 318 -32.41 10.40 15.92
N GLY A 319 -33.11 11.53 16.01
CA GLY A 319 -34.02 11.80 17.14
C GLY A 319 -35.20 10.82 17.28
N LEU A 320 -35.60 10.16 16.18
CA LEU A 320 -36.69 9.17 16.18
C LEU A 320 -36.24 7.78 16.65
N GLN A 321 -34.93 7.50 16.63
CA GLN A 321 -34.38 6.23 17.10
C GLN A 321 -34.50 6.06 18.61
N ILE A 322 -34.42 7.16 19.38
CA ILE A 322 -34.59 7.12 20.84
C ILE A 322 -35.97 6.54 21.23
N LYS A 323 -36.98 6.74 20.37
CA LYS A 323 -38.33 6.18 20.55
C LYS A 323 -38.50 4.79 19.94
N LYS A 324 -37.41 4.17 19.42
CA LYS A 324 -37.39 2.94 18.61
C LYS A 324 -38.38 2.98 17.43
N ARG A 325 -38.57 4.15 16.83
CA ARG A 325 -39.54 4.39 15.74
C ARG A 325 -38.90 5.13 14.57
N CYS A 326 -37.68 4.77 14.22
CA CYS A 326 -37.04 5.33 13.02
C CYS A 326 -37.73 4.75 11.77
N PRO A 327 -38.36 5.57 10.91
CA PRO A 327 -39.05 5.07 9.73
C PRO A 327 -38.08 4.47 8.69
N LYS A 328 -36.79 4.83 8.77
CA LYS A 328 -35.73 4.30 7.89
C LYS A 328 -35.16 2.97 8.37
N GLY A 329 -35.51 2.53 9.59
CA GLY A 329 -35.09 1.23 10.15
C GLY A 329 -33.59 0.99 10.03
N ARG A 330 -33.22 -0.10 9.33
CA ARG A 330 -31.84 -0.55 9.12
C ARG A 330 -31.03 0.32 8.16
N ALA A 331 -31.68 0.99 7.20
CA ALA A 331 -31.03 1.80 6.15
C ALA A 331 -30.91 3.29 6.53
N CYS A 332 -30.83 3.60 7.83
CA CYS A 332 -30.73 4.97 8.30
C CYS A 332 -29.28 5.49 8.19
N ASN A 333 -29.12 6.65 7.54
CA ASN A 333 -27.82 7.32 7.37
C ASN A 333 -27.50 8.32 8.50
N PHE A 334 -28.31 8.34 9.57
CA PHE A 334 -28.07 9.13 10.77
C PHE A 334 -27.67 8.21 11.92
N LEU A 335 -26.97 8.77 12.92
CA LEU A 335 -26.42 7.98 14.02
C LEU A 335 -27.55 7.43 14.89
N HIS A 336 -27.66 6.11 14.96
CA HIS A 336 -28.44 5.39 15.94
C HIS A 336 -27.49 5.08 17.10
N VAL A 337 -27.60 5.78 18.22
CA VAL A 337 -26.63 5.65 19.32
C VAL A 337 -27.21 4.77 20.43
N PHE A 338 -26.39 3.88 21.01
CA PHE A 338 -26.77 3.13 22.20
C PHE A 338 -27.06 4.07 23.38
N ARG A 339 -28.03 3.68 24.21
CA ARG A 339 -28.31 4.45 25.42
C ARG A 339 -27.17 4.22 26.41
N ASN A 340 -26.44 5.28 26.74
CA ASN A 340 -25.34 5.14 27.68
C ASN A 340 -25.77 4.49 29.01
N PRO A 341 -25.08 3.44 29.52
CA PRO A 341 -25.29 2.93 30.87
C PRO A 341 -25.32 4.07 31.90
N ASN A 342 -26.18 3.93 32.90
CA ASN A 342 -26.38 4.90 33.99
C ASN A 342 -26.86 6.30 33.56
N ASN A 343 -27.27 6.49 32.29
CA ASN A 343 -27.79 7.77 31.79
C ASN A 343 -26.79 8.93 31.96
N LEU A 344 -25.50 8.63 32.15
CA LEU A 344 -24.44 9.58 32.52
C LEU A 344 -24.31 10.75 31.53
N PHE A 345 -24.73 10.57 30.27
CA PHE A 345 -24.65 11.57 29.19
C PHE A 345 -26.01 11.91 28.55
N SER A 346 -27.11 11.76 29.29
CA SER A 346 -28.45 12.07 28.79
C SER A 346 -28.71 13.59 28.82
N VAL A 347 -28.55 14.25 27.67
CA VAL A 347 -28.77 15.71 27.52
C VAL A 347 -29.78 16.06 26.41
N TYR A 348 -30.58 15.09 25.96
CA TYR A 348 -31.59 15.38 24.93
C TYR A 348 -33.05 15.23 25.36
N ASN A 349 -33.31 15.05 26.65
CA ASN A 349 -34.68 14.98 27.18
C ASN A 349 -35.03 16.21 28.02
N GLY A 350 -35.11 17.37 27.37
CA GLY A 350 -35.96 18.47 27.80
C GLY A 350 -37.40 18.23 27.38
N SER A 351 -38.00 17.09 27.78
CA SER A 351 -39.45 16.88 27.68
C SER A 351 -39.85 15.70 28.57
N ASN A 352 -40.40 16.04 29.73
CA ASN A 352 -41.39 15.26 30.46
C ASN A 352 -41.21 13.74 30.47
N TYR A 353 -40.35 13.25 31.36
CA TYR A 353 -40.55 11.93 31.97
C TYR A 353 -41.80 11.97 32.87
N ARG A 354 -42.98 12.10 32.25
CA ARG A 354 -44.20 11.54 32.87
C ARG A 354 -44.05 10.04 32.73
N GLY A 355 -44.00 9.36 33.87
CA GLY A 355 -43.84 7.91 33.96
C GLY A 355 -44.75 7.17 32.97
N ARG A 356 -44.30 5.98 32.56
CA ARG A 356 -45.09 4.97 31.84
C ARG A 356 -46.50 4.91 32.42
N ARG A 357 -47.44 5.65 31.84
CA ARG A 357 -48.83 5.22 31.80
C ARG A 357 -48.89 4.27 30.64
N THR A 358 -48.93 2.98 30.96
CA THR A 358 -49.47 1.97 30.05
C THR A 358 -50.73 2.53 29.40
N PRO A 359 -50.80 2.62 28.05
CA PRO A 359 -52.07 2.86 27.38
C PRO A 359 -53.04 1.75 27.83
N PRO A 360 -54.31 2.07 28.18
CA PRO A 360 -55.28 1.02 28.44
C PRO A 360 -55.38 0.16 27.18
N ARG A 361 -55.12 -1.12 27.37
CA ARG A 361 -55.09 -2.17 26.34
C ARG A 361 -56.51 -2.30 25.76
N SER A 362 -56.81 -1.64 24.66
CA SER A 362 -58.07 -1.84 23.92
C SER A 362 -57.89 -2.92 22.88
N TRP A 363 -57.81 -4.17 23.33
CA TRP A 363 -58.10 -5.35 22.52
C TRP A 363 -59.13 -6.16 23.30
N ARG A 364 -60.41 -5.93 23.02
CA ARG A 364 -61.52 -6.76 23.49
C ARG A 364 -62.22 -7.30 22.25
N TRP A 365 -61.94 -8.55 21.91
CA TRP A 365 -62.77 -9.35 21.02
C TRP A 365 -63.88 -9.99 21.87
N SER A 366 -65.10 -9.97 21.33
CA SER A 366 -66.37 -10.57 21.79
C SER A 366 -67.20 -9.86 22.88
N GLU A 367 -68.49 -9.73 22.55
CA GLU A 367 -69.67 -9.31 23.35
C GLU A 367 -70.29 -10.53 24.06
N SER A 368 -70.78 -10.33 25.30
CA SER A 368 -71.89 -11.05 25.96
C SER A 368 -71.92 -10.71 27.47
N PRO A 369 -73.05 -10.86 28.19
CA PRO A 369 -74.24 -10.01 28.15
C PRO A 369 -74.43 -9.21 29.46
N GLU A 370 -75.36 -8.27 29.42
CA GLU A 370 -75.74 -7.29 30.45
C GLU A 370 -75.83 -7.85 31.88
N ARG A 371 -75.26 -7.07 32.82
CA ARG A 371 -75.62 -7.16 34.23
C ARG A 371 -76.09 -5.79 34.71
N GLU A 372 -77.40 -5.66 34.81
CA GLU A 372 -78.07 -4.49 35.38
C GLU A 372 -77.66 -4.27 36.84
N SER A 373 -77.39 -3.02 37.20
CA SER A 373 -77.47 -2.52 38.57
C SER A 373 -77.66 -0.99 38.58
N PRO A 374 -78.39 -0.44 39.57
CA PRO A 374 -79.39 0.62 39.34
C PRO A 374 -78.89 2.04 39.63
N PRO A 375 -79.62 3.10 39.20
CA PRO A 375 -79.20 4.48 39.39
C PRO A 375 -79.49 4.95 40.81
N ARG A 376 -78.52 5.58 41.48
CA ARG A 376 -78.78 6.33 42.72
C ARG A 376 -78.67 7.83 42.49
N ARG A 377 -79.74 8.48 42.97
CA ARG A 377 -80.15 9.87 42.82
C ARG A 377 -79.35 10.85 43.68
N HIS A 378 -79.48 12.11 43.28
CA HIS A 378 -79.09 13.36 43.94
C HIS A 378 -79.48 13.53 45.42
N SER A 379 -78.62 14.27 46.16
CA SER A 379 -78.96 15.32 47.16
C SER A 379 -77.64 16.05 47.52
N SER A 380 -77.38 17.33 47.24
CA SER A 380 -78.03 18.62 47.60
C SER A 380 -77.58 19.23 48.95
N SER A 381 -77.13 20.50 48.87
CA SER A 381 -76.92 21.55 49.90
C SER A 381 -75.62 21.49 50.72
N ARG A 382 -74.88 22.57 51.04
CA ARG A 382 -75.17 24.02 51.27
C ARG A 382 -73.95 24.87 50.80
N SER A 383 -74.08 25.90 49.95
CA SER A 383 -74.43 27.32 50.21
C SER A 383 -73.57 28.07 51.25
N THR A 384 -72.71 28.99 50.77
CA THR A 384 -72.64 30.42 51.22
C THR A 384 -71.73 31.26 50.29
N LYS A 385 -72.35 32.27 49.66
CA LYS A 385 -71.80 33.57 49.17
C LYS A 385 -72.83 34.62 49.65
N PRO A 386 -72.68 35.95 49.48
CA PRO A 386 -71.52 36.79 49.07
C PRO A 386 -71.35 38.03 50.00
N THR A 387 -70.40 38.93 49.73
CA THR A 387 -70.69 40.39 49.65
C THR A 387 -69.59 41.16 48.90
N LYS A 388 -70.02 41.91 47.89
CA LYS A 388 -69.34 43.09 47.33
C LYS A 388 -69.57 44.28 48.26
N ARG A 389 -68.61 45.21 48.38
CA ARG A 389 -68.86 46.65 48.59
C ARG A 389 -67.77 47.49 47.93
N ASP A 390 -68.18 48.26 46.92
CA ASP A 390 -67.55 49.52 46.53
C ASP A 390 -67.59 50.52 47.68
N HIS A 391 -66.78 51.59 47.62
CA HIS A 391 -67.07 53.01 47.91
C HIS A 391 -65.74 53.79 48.04
N GLY A 392 -65.48 54.75 47.15
CA GLY A 392 -64.64 55.94 47.46
C GLY A 392 -65.44 56.93 48.35
N PRO A 393 -65.09 58.24 48.51
CA PRO A 393 -64.01 59.05 47.91
C PRO A 393 -63.27 59.97 48.95
N CYS A 394 -62.26 60.77 48.55
CA CYS A 394 -62.15 62.20 48.95
C CYS A 394 -61.05 62.99 48.21
N LYS A 395 -61.39 64.21 47.78
CA LYS A 395 -60.50 65.27 47.27
C LYS A 395 -60.13 66.23 48.41
N ARG A 396 -58.95 66.88 48.36
CA ARG A 396 -58.75 68.27 48.83
C ARG A 396 -57.62 68.99 48.06
N LYS A 397 -57.86 70.28 47.79
CA LYS A 397 -57.08 71.27 47.02
C LYS A 397 -56.17 72.13 47.94
N SER A 398 -55.08 72.69 47.40
CA SER A 398 -54.61 74.11 47.54
C SER A 398 -53.35 74.30 46.64
N ILE A 399 -53.30 75.25 45.67
CA ILE A 399 -52.88 76.68 45.76
C ILE A 399 -51.35 76.78 46.06
N SER A 400 -50.45 77.54 45.43
CA SER A 400 -50.31 78.41 44.22
C SER A 400 -48.84 78.95 44.22
N ILE A 401 -48.44 79.68 43.15
CA ILE A 401 -47.35 80.71 43.10
C ILE A 401 -45.92 80.30 42.63
N THR A 402 -45.68 80.58 41.34
CA THR A 402 -44.54 81.27 40.68
C THR A 402 -43.20 81.48 41.40
N SER A 403 -42.07 81.21 40.71
CA SER A 403 -41.19 82.28 40.16
C SER A 403 -40.00 81.73 39.34
N HIS A 404 -39.60 82.55 38.36
CA HIS A 404 -38.50 82.40 37.39
C HIS A 404 -37.09 82.33 38.01
N ARG A 405 -36.09 81.76 37.30
CA ARG A 405 -35.18 82.50 36.37
C ARG A 405 -33.92 81.70 35.93
N LYS A 406 -33.78 81.61 34.59
CA LYS A 406 -32.61 81.57 33.66
C LYS A 406 -31.16 81.35 34.18
N LYS A 407 -30.40 80.53 33.42
CA LYS A 407 -29.26 80.86 32.51
C LYS A 407 -28.58 79.53 32.08
N SER A 408 -28.46 79.11 30.81
CA SER A 408 -27.83 79.62 29.57
C SER A 408 -26.34 79.23 29.39
N GLY A 409 -26.03 78.58 28.25
CA GLY A 409 -24.72 78.36 27.61
C GLY A 409 -24.73 77.02 26.84
N LYS A 410 -25.04 76.89 25.54
CA LYS A 410 -24.41 77.34 24.26
C LYS A 410 -22.93 76.92 24.13
N ARG A 411 -22.69 75.93 23.24
CA ARG A 411 -21.98 76.01 21.93
C ARG A 411 -20.49 75.68 22.09
N ASP A 412 -19.83 74.98 21.18
CA ASP A 412 -19.97 74.96 19.72
C ASP A 412 -20.39 73.61 19.08
#